data_AF-A0A3R7PBT8-F1
#
_entry.id   AF-A0A3R7PBT8-F1
#
_cell.length_a   1.000
_cell.length_b   1.000
_cell.length_c   1.000
_cell.angle_alpha   90.00
_cell.angle_beta   90.00
_cell.angle_gamma   90.00
#
_symmetry.space_group_name_H-M   'P 1'
#
loop_
_entity.id
_entity.type
_entity.pdbx_description
1 polymer ?
#
loop_
_entity_poly.entity_id
_entity_poly.type
_entity_poly.pdbx_seq_one_letter_code
_entity_poly.pdbx_strand_id
1 'polypeptide(L)'
;MVLIPDCPNPHARPLNKYSVQRSTSNLGVSYYVKPDFSTDYQGSIRRLEQHVEEDYVSTLRNACFKEKNYKENMIWRARSFGDAQMFKRAQELRTPSCDSLQSLYS
;
A
#
# COMPACT_ATOMS: atom_id res chain seq x y z
N MET A 1 -4.85 17.41 -0.29
CA MET A 1 -5.18 16.93 -1.65
C MET A 1 -3.97 16.21 -2.20
N VAL A 2 -3.73 15.01 -1.69
CA VAL A 2 -2.70 14.09 -2.21
C VAL A 2 -3.39 12.75 -2.30
N LEU A 3 -3.37 12.14 -3.49
CA LEU A 3 -3.83 10.78 -3.66
C LEU A 3 -2.63 9.86 -3.40
N ILE A 4 -2.72 9.09 -2.31
CA ILE A 4 -1.87 7.91 -2.11
C ILE A 4 -2.44 6.84 -3.05
N PRO A 5 -1.61 6.25 -3.93
CA PRO A 5 -2.08 5.28 -4.91
C PRO A 5 -2.34 3.94 -4.22
N ASP A 6 -3.51 3.81 -3.60
CA ASP A 6 -4.15 2.51 -3.44
C ASP A 6 -5.60 2.63 -3.88
N CYS A 7 -5.82 2.39 -5.17
CA CYS A 7 -6.97 1.66 -5.71
C CYS A 7 -6.94 1.72 -7.25
N PRO A 8 -6.70 0.60 -7.95
CA PRO A 8 -7.03 0.49 -9.36
C PRO A 8 -8.55 0.31 -9.46
N ASN A 9 -9.31 1.41 -9.47
CA ASN A 9 -10.73 1.36 -9.80
C ASN A 9 -10.92 1.68 -11.30
N PRO A 10 -11.21 0.67 -12.16
CA PRO A 10 -11.40 0.87 -13.59
C PRO A 10 -12.70 1.63 -13.97
N HIS A 11 -13.53 2.04 -13.00
CA HIS A 11 -14.79 2.76 -13.24
C HIS A 11 -14.78 4.25 -12.83
N ALA A 12 -13.65 4.77 -12.33
CA ALA A 12 -13.57 6.18 -11.96
C ALA A 12 -13.27 7.06 -13.20
N ARG A 13 -14.26 7.84 -13.62
CA ARG A 13 -14.17 8.95 -14.60
C ARG A 13 -12.88 9.77 -14.35
N PRO A 14 -12.11 10.16 -15.37
CA PRO A 14 -10.75 10.66 -15.17
C PRO A 14 -10.75 11.86 -14.23
N LEU A 15 -10.15 11.70 -13.04
CA LEU A 15 -9.81 12.82 -12.19
C LEU A 15 -8.60 13.51 -12.82
N ASN A 16 -8.86 14.28 -13.88
CA ASN A 16 -7.93 15.21 -14.54
C ASN A 16 -7.40 16.33 -13.60
N LYS A 17 -7.53 16.15 -12.28
CA LYS A 17 -7.17 17.11 -11.23
C LYS A 17 -5.83 16.78 -10.56
N TYR A 18 -5.21 15.63 -10.81
CA TYR A 18 -3.92 15.27 -10.22
C TYR A 18 -3.05 14.55 -11.27
N SER A 19 -2.29 15.32 -12.05
CA SER A 19 -1.51 14.82 -13.18
C SER A 19 -0.01 14.74 -12.91
N VAL A 20 0.48 15.35 -11.84
CA VAL A 20 1.92 15.42 -11.56
C VAL A 20 2.29 14.37 -10.52
N GLN A 21 3.03 13.36 -10.93
CA GLN A 21 3.63 12.38 -10.03
C GLN A 21 4.85 12.98 -9.34
N ARG A 22 4.95 12.80 -8.02
CA ARG A 22 6.14 13.10 -7.23
C ARG A 22 6.46 11.90 -6.34
N SER A 23 7.68 11.88 -5.80
CA SER A 23 8.14 10.86 -4.87
C SER A 23 8.62 11.53 -3.60
N THR A 24 8.32 10.94 -2.44
CA THR A 24 8.78 11.46 -1.16
C THR A 24 10.29 11.29 -1.00
N SER A 25 10.91 12.15 -0.20
CA SER A 25 12.37 12.20 -0.11
C SER A 25 12.99 11.03 0.68
N ASN A 26 12.30 10.44 1.68
CA ASN A 26 12.89 9.38 2.51
C ASN A 26 12.59 7.99 1.95
N LEU A 27 11.31 7.69 1.70
CA LEU A 27 10.84 6.36 1.32
C LEU A 27 10.59 6.22 -0.19
N GLY A 28 10.70 7.31 -0.96
CA GLY A 28 10.44 7.29 -2.41
C GLY A 28 8.99 6.99 -2.78
N VAL A 29 8.05 7.19 -1.84
CA VAL A 29 6.63 6.85 -2.03
C VAL A 29 6.06 7.75 -3.11
N SER A 30 5.51 7.15 -4.17
CA SER A 30 4.90 7.92 -5.26
C SER A 30 3.55 8.49 -4.83
N TYR A 31 3.34 9.77 -5.07
CA TYR A 31 2.09 10.48 -4.78
C TYR A 31 1.76 11.47 -5.90
N TYR A 32 0.48 11.78 -6.08
CA TYR A 32 0.01 12.64 -7.16
C TYR A 32 -0.50 13.98 -6.65
N VAL A 33 -0.07 15.06 -7.31
CA VAL A 33 -0.46 16.44 -6.99
C VAL A 33 -1.07 17.14 -8.22
N LYS A 34 -1.70 18.28 -7.96
CA LYS A 34 -2.19 19.19 -9.00
C LYS A 34 -1.03 19.81 -9.78
N PRO A 35 -1.22 20.19 -11.05
CA PRO A 35 -0.19 20.91 -11.82
C PRO A 35 0.23 22.22 -11.15
N ASP A 36 -0.72 22.98 -10.60
CA ASP A 36 -0.46 24.26 -9.92
C ASP A 36 0.00 24.13 -8.46
N PHE A 37 0.29 22.91 -8.01
CA PHE A 37 0.63 22.62 -6.62
C PHE A 37 1.83 23.42 -6.09
N SER A 38 2.86 23.66 -6.91
CA SER A 38 4.02 24.46 -6.51
C SER A 38 3.68 25.92 -6.22
N THR A 39 2.59 26.44 -6.82
CA THR A 39 2.14 27.83 -6.69
C THR A 39 1.06 27.96 -5.63
N ASP A 40 0.13 27.01 -5.57
CA ASP A 40 -1.00 27.01 -4.62
C ASP A 40 -0.62 26.54 -3.21
N TYR A 41 0.37 25.64 -3.09
CA TYR A 41 0.70 25.03 -1.82
C TYR A 41 1.67 25.92 -1.03
N GLN A 42 1.12 26.72 -0.12
CA GLN A 42 1.89 27.56 0.81
C GLN A 42 2.43 26.80 2.04
N GLY A 43 2.15 25.50 2.15
CA GLY A 43 2.59 24.66 3.27
C GLY A 43 4.02 24.12 3.12
N SER A 44 4.53 23.49 4.19
CA SER A 44 5.82 22.80 4.13
C SER A 44 5.70 21.47 3.40
N ILE A 45 6.32 21.36 2.22
CA ILE A 45 6.41 20.11 1.45
C ILE A 45 6.94 18.96 2.31
N ARG A 46 7.95 19.24 3.15
CA ARG A 46 8.53 18.24 4.06
C ARG A 46 7.49 17.65 5.01
N ARG A 47 6.60 18.47 5.58
CA ARG A 47 5.53 17.98 6.48
C ARG A 47 4.49 17.17 5.71
N LEU A 48 4.20 17.57 4.48
CA LEU A 48 3.31 16.80 3.60
C LEU A 48 3.89 15.43 3.28
N GLU A 49 5.15 15.37 2.86
CA GLU A 49 5.85 14.11 2.55
C GLU A 49 5.90 13.20 3.78
N GLN A 50 6.17 13.74 4.97
CA GLN A 50 6.13 12.98 6.22
C GLN A 50 4.76 12.32 6.46
N HIS A 51 3.67 13.07 6.25
CA HIS A 51 2.32 12.52 6.40
C HIS A 51 2.01 11.45 5.35
N VAL A 52 2.47 11.66 4.11
CA VAL A 52 2.30 10.66 3.02
C VAL A 52 3.05 9.37 3.35
N GLU A 53 4.28 9.48 3.87
CA GLU A 53 5.09 8.34 4.28
C GLU A 53 4.48 7.60 5.48
N GLU A 54 3.98 8.33 6.47
CA GLU A 54 3.32 7.76 7.64
C GLU A 54 2.06 6.97 7.25
N ASP A 55 1.19 7.56 6.42
CA ASP A 55 -0.01 6.91 5.90
C ASP A 55 0.33 5.67 5.06
N TYR A 56 1.37 5.75 4.24
CA TYR A 56 1.85 4.63 3.43
C TYR A 56 2.29 3.45 4.31
N VAL A 57 3.11 3.70 5.33
CA VAL A 57 3.55 2.67 6.28
C VAL A 57 2.38 2.10 7.07
N SER A 58 1.44 2.94 7.52
CA SER A 58 0.23 2.51 8.21
C SER A 58 -0.64 1.59 7.34
N THR A 59 -0.79 1.95 6.07
CA THR A 59 -1.52 1.16 5.08
C THR A 59 -0.83 -0.18 4.82
N LEU A 60 0.50 -0.17 4.61
CA LEU A 60 1.30 -1.39 4.45
C LEU A 60 1.18 -2.33 5.65
N ARG A 61 1.21 -1.79 6.88
CA ARG A 61 1.01 -2.58 8.11
C ARG A 61 -0.35 -3.26 8.13
N ASN A 62 -1.41 -2.51 7.82
CA ASN A 62 -2.77 -3.05 7.77
C ASN A 62 -2.93 -4.09 6.66
N ALA A 63 -2.36 -3.85 5.48
CA ALA A 63 -2.37 -4.80 4.37
C ALA A 63 -1.61 -6.09 4.74
N CYS A 64 -0.40 -5.96 5.29
CA CYS A 64 0.38 -7.10 5.78
C CYS A 64 -0.39 -7.92 6.83
N PHE A 65 -1.04 -7.27 7.79
CA PHE A 65 -1.86 -7.96 8.78
C PHE A 65 -3.00 -8.75 8.13
N LYS A 66 -3.69 -8.17 7.14
CA LYS A 66 -4.76 -8.84 6.39
C LYS A 66 -4.22 -10.04 5.58
N GLU A 67 -3.11 -9.88 4.87
CA GLU A 67 -2.46 -10.95 4.11
C GLU A 67 -2.04 -12.11 5.01
N LYS A 68 -1.40 -11.81 6.15
CA LYS A 68 -1.00 -12.81 7.13
C LYS A 68 -2.21 -13.55 7.70
N ASN A 69 -3.25 -12.83 8.12
CA ASN A 69 -4.48 -13.46 8.61
C ASN A 69 -5.15 -14.31 7.54
N TYR A 70 -5.16 -13.87 6.29
CA TYR A 70 -5.71 -14.65 5.19
C TYR A 70 -4.95 -15.98 5.00
N LYS A 71 -3.62 -15.91 5.02
CA LYS A 71 -2.74 -17.08 4.95
C LYS A 71 -2.98 -18.04 6.11
N GLU A 72 -3.00 -17.55 7.35
CA GLU A 72 -3.26 -18.36 8.54
C GLU A 72 -4.65 -19.02 8.50
N ASN A 73 -5.68 -18.29 8.07
CA ASN A 73 -7.03 -18.84 7.93
C ASN A 73 -7.09 -19.94 6.87
N MET A 74 -6.39 -19.79 5.74
CA MET A 74 -6.28 -20.83 4.71
C MET A 74 -5.55 -22.07 5.24
N ILE A 75 -4.46 -21.88 5.97
CA ILE A 75 -3.70 -22.97 6.61
C ILE A 75 -4.59 -23.71 7.62
N TRP A 76 -5.29 -22.97 8.47
CA TRP A 76 -6.17 -23.54 9.48
C TRP A 76 -7.29 -24.36 8.85
N ARG A 77 -7.96 -23.82 7.82
CA ARG A 77 -9.00 -24.55 7.07
C ARG A 77 -8.45 -25.84 6.47
N ALA A 78 -7.30 -25.77 5.79
CA ALA A 78 -6.69 -26.94 5.16
C ALA A 78 -6.37 -28.05 6.18
N ARG A 79 -5.88 -27.68 7.37
CA ARG A 79 -5.64 -28.64 8.47
C ARG A 79 -6.94 -29.25 8.98
N SER A 80 -7.98 -28.45 9.17
CA SER A 80 -9.28 -28.92 9.65
C SER A 80 -9.96 -29.90 8.70
N PHE A 81 -9.82 -29.70 7.38
CA PHE A 81 -10.38 -30.63 6.37
C PHE A 81 -9.45 -31.80 6.03
N GLY A 82 -8.17 -31.75 6.41
CA GLY A 82 -7.18 -32.78 6.06
C GLY A 82 -6.74 -32.75 4.59
N ASP A 83 -6.94 -31.63 3.89
CA ASP A 83 -6.60 -31.49 2.46
C ASP A 83 -5.16 -31.01 2.28
N ALA A 84 -4.28 -31.94 1.88
CA ALA A 84 -2.86 -31.67 1.66
C ALA A 84 -2.60 -30.71 0.48
N GLN A 85 -3.44 -30.71 -0.56
CA GLN A 85 -3.30 -29.78 -1.68
C GLN A 85 -3.67 -28.36 -1.26
N MET A 86 -4.76 -28.21 -0.50
CA MET A 86 -5.15 -26.93 0.07
C MET A 86 -4.07 -26.39 1.01
N PHE A 87 -3.46 -27.25 1.83
CA PHE A 87 -2.39 -26.86 2.75
C PHE A 87 -1.13 -26.40 2.01
N LYS A 88 -0.75 -27.08 0.92
CA LYS A 88 0.38 -26.65 0.07
C LYS A 88 0.13 -25.27 -0.54
N ARG A 89 -1.05 -25.05 -1.13
CA ARG A 89 -1.44 -23.75 -1.70
C ARG A 89 -1.45 -22.64 -0.65
N ALA A 90 -1.95 -22.93 0.55
CA ALA A 90 -1.97 -21.96 1.64
C ALA A 90 -0.54 -21.56 2.08
N GLN A 91 0.42 -22.49 2.07
CA GLN A 91 1.83 -22.17 2.35
C GLN A 91 2.48 -21.30 1.26
N GLU A 92 2.13 -21.55 0.00
CA GLU A 92 2.65 -20.81 -1.16
C GLU A 92 2.06 -19.38 -1.29
N LEU A 93 1.06 -19.03 -0.47
CA LEU A 93 0.56 -17.66 -0.41
C LEU A 93 1.69 -16.70 -0.04
N ARG A 94 1.91 -15.72 -0.92
CA ARG A 94 2.86 -14.63 -0.72
C ARG A 94 2.20 -13.51 0.08
N THR A 95 3.03 -12.78 0.80
CA THR A 95 2.62 -11.61 1.61
C THR A 95 3.42 -10.38 1.16
N PRO A 96 3.19 -9.89 -0.07
CA PRO A 96 4.01 -8.84 -0.67
C PRO A 96 3.96 -7.53 0.12
N SER A 97 2.86 -7.22 0.81
CA SER A 97 2.78 -6.04 1.67
C SER A 97 3.67 -6.20 2.91
N CYS A 98 3.75 -7.41 3.46
CA CYS A 98 4.69 -7.72 4.55
C CYS A 98 6.15 -7.67 4.08
N ASP A 99 6.45 -8.21 2.89
CA ASP A 99 7.80 -8.19 2.32
C ASP A 99 8.27 -6.75 2.11
N SER A 100 7.39 -5.90 1.56
CA SER A 100 7.64 -4.47 1.37
C SER A 100 7.87 -3.78 2.72
N LEU A 101 7.01 -4.03 3.70
CA LEU A 101 7.16 -3.47 5.05
C LEU A 101 8.49 -3.89 5.70
N GLN A 102 8.89 -5.15 5.55
CA GLN A 102 10.17 -5.65 6.09
C GLN A 102 11.37 -4.98 5.41
N SER A 103 11.30 -4.75 4.11
CA SER A 103 12.35 -4.03 3.36
C SER A 103 12.52 -2.58 3.80
N LEU A 104 11.50 -1.95 4.41
CA LEU A 104 11.61 -0.58 4.94
C LEU A 104 12.34 -0.51 6.28
N TYR A 105 12.42 -1.62 7.02
CA TYR A 105 13.05 -1.69 8.35
C TYR A 105 14.37 -2.48 8.37
N SER A 106 14.80 -3.00 7.21
CA SER A 106 16.03 -3.81 7.08
C SER A 106 17.27 -2.99 6.75
#